data_AF-A0A8J4EIQ6-F1
#
_entry.id   AF-A0A8J4EIQ6-F1
#
_cell.length_a   1.000
_cell.length_b   1.000
_cell.length_c   1.000
_cell.angle_alpha   90.00
_cell.angle_beta   90.00
_cell.angle_gamma   90.00
#
_symmetry.space_group_name_H-M   'P 1'
#
loop_
_entity.id
_entity.type
_entity.pdbx_description
1 polymer ?
#
loop_
_entity_poly.entity_id
_entity_poly.type
_entity_poly.pdbx_seq_one_letter_code
_entity_poly.pdbx_strand_id
1 'polypeptide(L)'
;MITMAPPNSSGEHSVGAPVPADLDTPDTIAYGLTFRQLAILGVAGVIGWLVWQALHTIVPVPVLIAAAIPAAGATVAIAMGRRDGLSLDRWLFAAIRGVRAPRRLAPPGSAPGPLPGWAPATTAAHPAPALLRLPAAGIGADGIVATGDGGHAALVAASTLNASLRTDDEQLALVGAFGRWLNSLSEPTQIVLSARPVDLHDRARALAQRAGQLPDPALEATARDHAAWLAELAETRHPLRRTSVIVCRTPGPARDAQRAATRTTRALSGLGLAAKPLNADTVGAVLAAAVDPFNPPADDHRAPAHTPVRYRSADTTPARAGDTPPPRSADRDPGANQRRGDGTDRGGSQ
;
A
#
# COMPACT_ATOMS: atom_id res chain seq x y z
N MET A 1 9.83 -25.36 -68.34
CA MET A 1 9.02 -24.56 -67.40
C MET A 1 8.87 -25.41 -66.13
N ILE A 2 9.84 -25.30 -65.22
CA ILE A 2 9.93 -26.13 -64.01
C ILE A 2 9.86 -25.15 -62.84
N THR A 3 8.79 -25.28 -62.07
CA THR A 3 8.42 -24.44 -60.93
C THR A 3 9.49 -24.49 -59.84
N MET A 4 9.99 -23.30 -59.49
CA MET A 4 10.91 -23.05 -58.40
C MET A 4 10.16 -23.21 -57.07
N ALA A 5 10.56 -24.20 -56.26
CA ALA A 5 10.08 -24.34 -54.89
C ALA A 5 10.59 -23.14 -54.05
N PRO A 6 9.75 -22.49 -53.24
CA PRO A 6 10.21 -21.40 -52.39
C PRO A 6 11.13 -21.94 -51.28
N PRO A 7 12.17 -21.18 -50.87
CA PRO A 7 13.00 -21.56 -49.75
C PRO A 7 12.16 -21.63 -48.47
N ASN A 8 12.22 -22.80 -47.85
CA ASN A 8 11.81 -23.08 -46.49
C ASN A 8 12.09 -21.89 -45.55
N SER A 9 11.03 -21.31 -45.03
CA SER A 9 11.05 -20.40 -43.89
C SER A 9 11.82 -21.07 -42.75
N SER A 10 12.98 -20.50 -42.42
CA SER A 10 13.69 -20.71 -41.17
C SER A 10 12.67 -20.55 -40.04
N GLY A 11 12.36 -21.67 -39.38
CA GLY A 11 11.46 -21.68 -38.24
C GLY A 11 11.97 -20.71 -37.19
N GLU A 12 11.21 -19.66 -36.95
CA GLU A 12 11.27 -18.91 -35.71
C GLU A 12 10.99 -19.91 -34.59
N HIS A 13 12.05 -20.41 -33.99
CA HIS A 13 11.95 -21.11 -32.73
C HIS A 13 11.55 -20.03 -31.73
N SER A 14 10.25 -19.85 -31.53
CA SER A 14 9.72 -19.19 -30.36
C SER A 14 10.27 -19.97 -29.17
N VAL A 15 11.34 -19.46 -28.56
CA VAL A 15 11.88 -19.99 -27.32
C VAL A 15 10.88 -19.62 -26.23
N GLY A 16 9.74 -20.31 -26.23
CA GLY A 16 8.79 -20.29 -25.15
C GLY A 16 9.39 -21.11 -24.03
N ALA A 17 10.03 -20.44 -23.07
CA ALA A 17 10.29 -21.08 -21.79
C ALA A 17 8.92 -21.34 -21.14
N PRO A 18 8.57 -22.59 -20.78
CA PRO A 18 7.34 -22.86 -20.06
C PRO A 18 7.41 -22.14 -18.72
N VAL A 19 6.68 -21.03 -18.59
CA VAL A 19 6.54 -20.30 -17.33
C VAL A 19 5.53 -21.08 -16.49
N PRO A 20 5.92 -21.61 -15.31
CA PRO A 20 4.98 -22.29 -14.43
C PRO A 20 3.84 -21.35 -14.06
N ALA A 21 2.61 -21.87 -14.08
CA ALA A 21 1.42 -21.08 -13.69
C ALA A 21 1.48 -20.62 -12.22
N ASP A 22 2.30 -21.29 -11.40
CA ASP A 22 2.55 -20.96 -9.99
C ASP A 22 4.03 -20.53 -9.80
N LEU A 23 4.25 -19.21 -9.84
CA LEU A 23 5.56 -18.58 -9.62
C LEU A 23 6.04 -18.70 -8.16
N ASP A 24 5.17 -19.07 -7.22
CA ASP A 24 5.49 -19.26 -5.80
C ASP A 24 5.87 -20.72 -5.46
N THR A 25 6.05 -21.57 -6.48
CA THR A 25 6.51 -22.95 -6.28
C THR A 25 7.91 -22.92 -5.66
N PRO A 26 8.08 -23.40 -4.41
CA PRO A 26 9.39 -23.36 -3.77
C PRO A 26 10.34 -24.34 -4.45
N ASP A 27 11.59 -23.92 -4.61
CA ASP A 27 12.61 -24.73 -5.27
C ASP A 27 12.83 -26.07 -4.53
N THR A 28 12.75 -27.17 -5.27
CA THR A 28 12.84 -28.54 -4.75
C THR A 28 14.21 -29.10 -5.04
N ILE A 29 14.90 -29.62 -4.02
CA ILE A 29 16.30 -30.02 -4.16
C ILE A 29 16.44 -31.54 -4.33
N ALA A 30 15.68 -32.32 -3.56
CA ALA A 30 15.74 -33.78 -3.64
C ALA A 30 14.37 -34.40 -3.32
N TYR A 31 13.99 -35.42 -4.09
CA TYR A 31 12.75 -36.20 -3.89
C TYR A 31 11.46 -35.36 -3.87
N GLY A 32 11.44 -34.21 -4.57
CA GLY A 32 10.31 -33.28 -4.54
C GLY A 32 10.16 -32.51 -3.22
N LEU A 33 11.14 -32.60 -2.32
CA LEU A 33 11.19 -31.86 -1.07
C LEU A 33 12.03 -30.60 -1.22
N THR A 34 11.56 -29.53 -0.58
CA THR A 34 12.31 -28.29 -0.43
C THR A 34 13.49 -28.48 0.52
N PHE A 35 14.56 -27.69 0.38
CA PHE A 35 15.67 -27.66 1.34
C PHE A 35 15.17 -27.52 2.79
N ARG A 36 14.16 -26.66 2.98
CA ARG A 36 13.52 -26.40 4.27
C ARG A 36 12.92 -27.66 4.87
N GLN A 37 12.17 -28.43 4.09
CA GLN A 37 11.56 -29.69 4.56
C GLN A 37 12.61 -30.72 4.97
N LEU A 38 13.67 -30.86 4.16
CA LEU A 38 14.79 -31.75 4.47
C LEU A 38 15.52 -31.31 5.73
N ALA A 39 15.74 -30.01 5.93
CA ALA A 39 16.37 -29.48 7.13
C ALA A 39 15.53 -29.76 8.39
N ILE A 40 14.21 -29.56 8.34
CA ILE A 40 13.31 -29.84 9.47
C ILE A 40 13.33 -31.33 9.82
N LEU A 41 13.15 -32.20 8.82
CA LEU A 41 13.15 -33.65 9.01
C LEU A 41 14.51 -34.16 9.49
N GLY A 42 15.61 -33.64 8.93
CA GLY A 42 16.97 -33.98 9.33
C GLY A 42 17.27 -33.61 10.78
N VAL A 43 16.96 -32.37 11.18
CA VAL A 43 17.15 -31.92 12.57
C VAL A 43 16.28 -32.72 13.53
N ALA A 44 15.01 -32.97 13.20
CA ALA A 44 14.13 -33.78 14.03
C ALA A 44 14.62 -35.24 14.16
N GLY A 45 15.15 -35.81 13.08
CA GLY A 45 15.76 -37.14 13.09
C GLY A 45 16.99 -37.22 14.00
N VAL A 46 17.87 -36.21 13.96
CA VAL A 46 19.03 -36.13 14.84
C VAL A 46 18.61 -36.00 16.31
N ILE A 47 17.63 -35.14 16.62
CA ILE A 47 17.10 -35.00 17.98
C ILE A 47 16.48 -36.31 18.46
N GLY A 48 15.66 -36.96 17.63
CA GLY A 48 15.05 -38.25 17.95
C GLY A 48 16.09 -39.33 18.23
N TRP A 49 17.16 -39.39 17.43
CA TRP A 49 18.26 -40.31 17.66
C TRP A 49 19.01 -40.05 18.97
N LEU A 50 19.28 -38.78 19.31
CA LEU A 50 19.91 -38.43 20.58
C LEU A 50 19.04 -38.80 21.79
N VAL A 51 17.74 -38.53 21.71
CA VAL A 51 16.77 -38.93 22.75
C VAL A 51 16.75 -40.44 22.91
N TRP A 52 16.72 -41.19 21.81
CA TRP A 52 16.79 -42.65 21.85
C TRP A 52 18.07 -43.14 22.54
N GLN A 53 19.24 -42.61 22.15
CA GLN A 53 20.51 -42.98 22.77
C GLN A 53 20.53 -42.75 24.27
N ALA A 54 19.98 -41.62 24.73
CA ALA A 54 19.94 -41.28 26.16
C ALA A 54 18.94 -42.12 26.96
N LEU A 55 17.81 -42.50 26.37
CA LEU A 55 16.65 -42.99 27.12
C LEU A 55 16.34 -44.49 26.95
N HIS A 56 16.87 -45.15 25.91
CA HIS A 56 16.56 -46.56 25.62
C HIS A 56 17.03 -47.55 26.71
N THR A 57 18.01 -47.16 27.53
CA THR A 57 18.50 -47.97 28.65
C THR A 57 17.67 -47.78 29.92
N ILE A 58 16.92 -46.68 30.03
CA ILE A 58 16.16 -46.30 31.23
C ILE A 58 14.66 -46.57 31.05
N VAL A 59 14.15 -46.36 29.84
CA VAL A 59 12.72 -46.43 29.51
C VAL A 59 12.45 -47.66 28.61
N PRO A 60 11.39 -48.45 28.88
CA PRO A 60 11.02 -49.56 28.03
C PRO A 60 10.81 -49.13 26.57
N VAL A 61 11.43 -49.87 25.64
CA VAL A 61 11.36 -49.61 24.19
C VAL A 61 9.94 -49.37 23.66
N PRO A 62 8.89 -50.11 24.08
CA PRO A 62 7.53 -49.87 23.58
C PRO A 62 7.01 -48.46 23.90
N VAL A 63 7.38 -47.91 25.06
CA VAL A 63 6.96 -46.56 25.48
C VAL A 63 7.66 -45.50 24.64
N LEU A 64 8.95 -45.69 24.34
CA LEU A 64 9.71 -44.79 23.46
C LEU A 64 9.14 -44.79 22.04
N ILE A 65 8.82 -45.96 21.49
CA ILE A 65 8.19 -46.06 20.16
C ILE A 65 6.81 -45.39 20.16
N ALA A 66 5.99 -45.66 21.18
CA ALA A 66 4.67 -45.05 21.30
C ALA A 66 4.73 -43.51 21.38
N ALA A 67 5.76 -42.94 22.02
CA ALA A 67 5.98 -41.49 22.06
C ALA A 67 6.61 -40.93 20.78
N ALA A 68 7.45 -41.70 20.09
CA ALA A 68 8.10 -41.28 18.84
C ALA A 68 7.11 -41.15 17.68
N ILE A 69 6.10 -42.02 17.59
CA ILE A 69 5.07 -41.98 16.53
C ILE A 69 4.36 -40.63 16.44
N PRO A 70 3.74 -40.07 17.50
CA PRO A 70 3.08 -38.77 17.43
C PRO A 70 4.07 -37.63 17.19
N ALA A 71 5.28 -37.71 17.73
CA ALA A 71 6.32 -36.70 17.48
C ALA A 71 6.78 -36.68 16.02
N ALA A 72 6.98 -37.85 15.41
CA ALA A 72 7.28 -37.98 13.99
C ALA A 72 6.12 -37.49 13.12
N GLY A 73 4.89 -37.88 13.46
CA GLY A 73 3.68 -37.41 12.78
C GLY A 73 3.53 -35.88 12.83
N ALA A 74 3.74 -35.27 14.00
CA ALA A 74 3.72 -33.82 14.16
C ALA A 74 4.83 -33.13 13.34
N THR A 75 6.04 -33.72 13.31
CA THR A 75 7.16 -33.19 12.52
C THR A 75 6.85 -33.21 11.03
N VAL A 76 6.31 -34.32 10.51
CA VAL A 76 5.89 -34.43 9.11
C VAL A 76 4.77 -33.45 8.80
N ALA A 77 3.77 -33.32 9.69
CA ALA A 77 2.69 -32.35 9.55
C ALA A 77 3.20 -30.90 9.55
N ILE A 78 4.23 -30.57 10.35
CA ILE A 78 4.86 -29.24 10.36
C ILE A 78 5.67 -29.00 9.07
N ALA A 79 6.41 -30.00 8.61
CA ALA A 79 7.25 -29.88 7.41
C ALA A 79 6.40 -29.77 6.12
N MET A 80 5.31 -30.53 6.04
CA MET A 80 4.47 -30.60 4.84
C MET A 80 3.23 -29.72 4.90
N GLY A 81 2.76 -29.37 6.09
CA GLY A 81 1.54 -28.60 6.29
C GLY A 81 1.64 -27.16 5.78
N ARG A 82 0.55 -26.69 5.17
CA ARG A 82 0.34 -25.29 4.82
C ARG A 82 -0.99 -24.83 5.41
N ARG A 83 -1.02 -23.58 5.88
CA ARG A 83 -2.22 -22.91 6.36
C ARG A 83 -2.20 -21.49 5.83
N ASP A 84 -3.28 -21.09 5.15
CA ASP A 84 -3.44 -19.74 4.57
C ASP A 84 -2.27 -19.33 3.64
N GLY A 85 -1.71 -20.30 2.91
CA GLY A 85 -0.55 -20.10 2.02
C GLY A 85 0.82 -20.10 2.71
N LEU A 86 0.86 -19.97 4.04
CA LEU A 86 2.08 -20.08 4.85
C LEU A 86 2.39 -21.53 5.19
N SER A 87 3.69 -21.87 5.27
CA SER A 87 4.11 -23.15 5.82
C SER A 87 3.86 -23.21 7.33
N LEU A 88 3.53 -24.40 7.85
CA LEU A 88 3.04 -24.56 9.22
C LEU A 88 4.08 -24.20 10.28
N ASP A 89 5.37 -24.36 9.97
CA ASP A 89 6.50 -23.86 10.76
C ASP A 89 6.50 -22.34 10.93
N ARG A 90 6.30 -21.58 9.83
CA ARG A 90 6.20 -20.11 9.85
C ARG A 90 4.97 -19.65 10.60
N TRP A 91 3.84 -20.34 10.39
CA TRP A 91 2.61 -20.08 11.10
C TRP A 91 2.77 -20.31 12.61
N LEU A 92 3.38 -21.43 13.01
CA LEU A 92 3.63 -21.75 14.42
C LEU A 92 4.62 -20.77 15.04
N PHE A 93 5.69 -20.40 14.32
CA PHE A 93 6.64 -19.40 14.79
C PHE A 93 5.99 -18.03 14.96
N ALA A 94 5.14 -17.61 14.01
CA ALA A 94 4.36 -16.38 14.12
C ALA A 94 3.38 -16.43 15.31
N ALA A 95 2.75 -17.57 15.55
CA ALA A 95 1.86 -17.79 16.68
C ALA A 95 2.63 -17.73 18.02
N ILE A 96 3.76 -18.43 18.15
CA ILE A 96 4.61 -18.39 19.36
C ILE A 96 5.12 -16.98 19.60
N ARG A 97 5.59 -16.30 18.55
CA ARG A 97 6.04 -14.91 18.63
C ARG A 97 4.90 -13.99 19.05
N GLY A 98 3.69 -14.19 18.51
CA GLY A 98 2.50 -13.42 18.85
C GLY A 98 2.03 -13.63 20.29
N VAL A 99 2.11 -14.87 20.80
CA VAL A 99 1.78 -15.19 22.19
C VAL A 99 2.81 -14.58 23.16
N ARG A 100 4.08 -14.54 22.78
CA ARG A 100 5.16 -13.91 23.57
C ARG A 100 5.26 -12.40 23.38
N ALA A 101 4.62 -11.83 22.36
CA ALA A 101 4.69 -10.41 22.07
C ALA A 101 3.90 -9.61 23.13
N PRO A 102 4.42 -8.45 23.55
CA PRO A 102 3.69 -7.57 24.46
C PRO A 102 2.40 -7.09 23.77
N ARG A 103 1.25 -7.28 24.46
CA ARG A 103 -0.09 -6.91 23.95
C ARG A 103 -0.44 -5.43 24.15
N ARG A 104 0.34 -4.72 24.96
CA ARG A 104 0.17 -3.29 25.21
C ARG A 104 1.37 -2.57 24.63
N LEU A 105 1.15 -1.86 23.54
CA LEU A 105 2.16 -1.10 22.82
C LEU A 105 1.81 0.39 22.84
N ALA A 106 2.78 1.24 23.12
CA ALA A 106 2.62 2.70 23.09
C ALA A 106 3.60 3.32 22.08
N PRO A 107 3.17 4.32 21.29
CA PRO A 107 4.06 5.04 20.38
C PRO A 107 5.26 5.68 21.13
N PRO A 108 6.41 5.86 20.45
CA PRO A 108 7.52 6.63 21.01
C PRO A 108 7.06 8.05 21.36
N GLY A 109 7.49 8.56 22.51
CA GLY A 109 7.16 9.92 22.96
C GLY A 109 5.74 10.11 23.51
N SER A 110 4.92 9.06 23.57
CA SER A 110 3.65 9.09 24.30
C SER A 110 3.90 9.05 25.81
N ALA A 111 4.18 10.21 26.40
CA ALA A 111 4.09 10.35 27.85
C ALA A 111 2.60 10.22 28.24
N PRO A 112 2.25 9.46 29.29
CA PRO A 112 0.89 9.47 29.80
C PRO A 112 0.55 10.91 30.19
N GLY A 113 -0.41 11.52 29.47
CA GLY A 113 -0.99 12.78 29.89
C GLY A 113 -1.69 12.62 31.24
N PRO A 114 -1.97 13.73 31.96
CA PRO A 114 -2.72 13.66 33.20
C PRO A 114 -4.04 12.92 32.95
N LEU A 115 -4.33 11.92 33.80
CA LEU A 115 -5.57 11.18 33.71
C LEU A 115 -6.75 12.16 33.87
N PRO A 116 -7.80 12.06 33.03
CA PRO A 116 -9.01 12.84 33.23
C PRO A 116 -9.59 12.60 34.64
N GLY A 117 -10.17 13.63 35.27
CA GLY A 117 -10.67 13.53 36.66
C GLY A 117 -11.80 12.52 36.89
N TRP A 118 -12.42 12.01 35.82
CA TRP A 118 -13.41 10.93 35.87
C TRP A 118 -12.79 9.53 35.79
N ALA A 119 -11.48 9.43 35.52
CA ALA A 119 -10.80 8.14 35.42
C ALA A 119 -10.67 7.51 36.81
N PRO A 120 -11.00 6.21 36.96
CA PRO A 120 -10.91 5.54 38.25
C PRO A 120 -9.46 5.55 38.76
N ALA A 121 -9.28 5.89 40.03
CA ALA A 121 -7.99 5.78 40.70
C ALA A 121 -7.58 4.30 40.73
N THR A 122 -6.65 3.92 39.86
CA THR A 122 -6.08 2.58 39.86
C THR A 122 -4.94 2.51 40.85
N THR A 123 -5.10 1.71 41.91
CA THR A 123 -4.07 1.42 42.92
C THR A 123 -3.10 0.34 42.43
N ALA A 124 -3.42 -0.37 41.34
CA ALA A 124 -2.63 -1.47 40.82
C ALA A 124 -1.55 -0.98 39.84
N ALA A 125 -0.29 -1.27 40.16
CA ALA A 125 0.82 -1.07 39.22
C ALA A 125 0.64 -1.99 38.00
N HIS A 126 0.23 -1.43 36.87
CA HIS A 126 0.23 -2.15 35.61
C HIS A 126 1.62 -2.10 34.98
N PRO A 127 2.08 -3.20 34.34
CA PRO A 127 3.34 -3.18 33.60
C PRO A 127 3.27 -2.11 32.52
N ALA A 128 4.33 -1.31 32.41
CA ALA A 128 4.43 -0.26 31.41
C ALA A 128 4.25 -0.86 30.00
N PRO A 129 3.49 -0.19 29.11
CA PRO A 129 3.34 -0.64 27.74
C PRO A 129 4.72 -0.71 27.07
N ALA A 130 4.95 -1.75 26.26
CA ALA A 130 6.17 -1.84 25.48
C ALA A 130 6.14 -0.85 24.31
N LEU A 131 7.32 -0.53 23.76
CA LEU A 131 7.41 0.42 22.65
C LEU A 131 6.79 -0.14 21.36
N LEU A 132 5.85 0.61 20.79
CA LEU A 132 5.33 0.35 19.44
C LEU A 132 6.41 0.72 18.41
N ARG A 133 7.02 -0.29 17.80
CA ARG A 133 7.94 -0.12 16.67
C ARG A 133 7.16 -0.18 15.37
N LEU A 134 6.96 0.96 14.74
CA LEU A 134 6.34 1.04 13.43
C LEU A 134 7.37 0.71 12.33
N PRO A 135 6.98 -0.01 11.25
CA PRO A 135 7.87 -0.26 10.11
C PRO A 135 8.37 1.03 9.45
N ALA A 136 7.51 2.04 9.39
CA ALA A 136 7.85 3.40 8.97
C ALA A 136 8.05 4.29 10.21
N ALA A 137 9.19 4.98 10.28
CA ALA A 137 9.48 5.99 11.29
C ALA A 137 8.87 7.35 10.94
N GLY A 138 8.64 7.62 9.66
CA GLY A 138 8.02 8.85 9.18
C GLY A 138 7.98 8.94 7.66
N ILE A 139 7.23 9.91 7.15
CA ILE A 139 7.15 10.24 5.71
C ILE A 139 7.66 11.68 5.56
N GLY A 140 8.72 11.87 4.77
CA GLY A 140 9.22 13.19 4.43
C GLY A 140 8.26 13.93 3.50
N ALA A 141 8.36 15.26 3.44
CA ALA A 141 7.55 16.09 2.53
C ALA A 141 7.77 15.73 1.04
N ASP A 142 8.92 15.14 0.73
CA ASP A 142 9.29 14.59 -0.58
C ASP A 142 8.66 13.23 -0.89
N GLY A 143 7.87 12.66 0.03
CA GLY A 143 7.25 11.34 -0.10
C GLY A 143 8.18 10.17 0.23
N ILE A 144 9.38 10.44 0.74
CA ILE A 144 10.32 9.38 1.13
C ILE A 144 9.94 8.84 2.51
N VAL A 145 9.81 7.53 2.61
CA VAL A 145 9.52 6.83 3.87
C VAL A 145 10.83 6.52 4.58
N ALA A 146 11.00 7.04 5.79
CA ALA A 146 12.06 6.60 6.69
C ALA A 146 11.66 5.27 7.33
N THR A 147 12.51 4.26 7.23
CA THR A 147 12.28 2.93 7.80
C THR A 147 12.78 2.89 9.24
N GLY A 148 12.14 2.12 10.12
CA GLY A 148 12.52 2.03 11.53
C GLY A 148 13.93 1.48 11.81
N ASP A 149 14.62 0.94 10.79
CA ASP A 149 15.99 0.43 10.87
C ASP A 149 17.05 1.36 10.24
N GLY A 150 16.69 2.62 9.96
CA GLY A 150 17.61 3.64 9.44
C GLY A 150 17.70 3.72 7.92
N GLY A 151 17.05 2.79 7.19
CA GLY A 151 16.94 2.86 5.73
C GLY A 151 15.84 3.81 5.25
N HIS A 152 15.80 4.07 3.95
CA HIS A 152 14.78 4.90 3.29
C HIS A 152 14.11 4.14 2.15
N ALA A 153 12.84 4.45 1.88
CA ALA A 153 12.08 3.87 0.78
C ALA A 153 11.34 4.95 0.00
N ALA A 154 11.43 4.87 -1.33
CA ALA A 154 10.65 5.68 -2.25
C ALA A 154 9.63 4.80 -2.96
N LEU A 155 8.40 5.30 -3.10
CA LEU A 155 7.32 4.58 -3.77
C LEU A 155 7.09 5.17 -5.16
N VAL A 156 6.98 4.31 -6.17
CA VAL A 156 6.65 4.67 -7.55
C VAL A 156 5.35 3.97 -7.91
N ALA A 157 4.32 4.73 -8.25
CA ALA A 157 3.13 4.16 -8.88
C ALA A 157 3.42 3.93 -10.36
N ALA A 158 3.02 2.76 -10.86
CA ALA A 158 3.09 2.42 -12.27
C ALA A 158 1.70 2.07 -12.80
N SER A 159 1.48 2.23 -14.10
CA SER A 159 0.35 1.60 -14.78
C SER A 159 0.67 0.14 -15.09
N THR A 160 -0.33 -0.56 -15.60
CA THR A 160 -0.15 -1.87 -16.25
C THR A 160 -0.29 -1.69 -17.76
N LEU A 161 0.31 -2.59 -18.54
CA LEU A 161 0.05 -2.72 -19.97
C LEU A 161 -0.52 -4.11 -20.25
N ASN A 162 -1.28 -4.25 -21.34
CA ASN A 162 -1.73 -5.55 -21.80
C ASN A 162 -0.77 -6.07 -22.88
N ALA A 163 0.09 -7.01 -22.51
CA ALA A 163 1.06 -7.60 -23.43
C ALA A 163 0.39 -8.46 -24.51
N SER A 164 -0.79 -9.05 -24.25
CA SER A 164 -1.47 -9.94 -25.20
C SER A 164 -2.04 -9.20 -26.42
N LEU A 165 -2.11 -7.87 -26.37
CA LEU A 165 -2.56 -7.02 -27.47
C LEU A 165 -1.39 -6.49 -28.31
N ARG A 166 -0.16 -6.93 -28.03
CA ARG A 166 1.08 -6.48 -28.68
C ARG A 166 1.57 -7.52 -29.66
N THR A 167 2.27 -7.08 -30.71
CA THR A 167 2.93 -8.01 -31.65
C THR A 167 4.03 -8.78 -30.94
N ASP A 168 4.47 -9.92 -31.51
CA ASP A 168 5.52 -10.73 -30.88
C ASP A 168 6.84 -9.97 -30.73
N ASP A 169 7.22 -9.15 -31.72
CA ASP A 169 8.37 -8.26 -31.64
C ASP A 169 8.24 -7.22 -30.51
N GLU A 170 7.06 -6.62 -30.35
CA GLU A 170 6.79 -5.68 -29.26
C GLU A 170 6.86 -6.39 -27.90
N GLN A 171 6.33 -7.60 -27.79
CA GLN A 171 6.40 -8.40 -26.57
C GLN A 171 7.86 -8.74 -26.22
N LEU A 172 8.66 -9.18 -27.19
CA LEU A 172 10.08 -9.48 -26.99
C LEU A 172 10.87 -8.23 -26.57
N ALA A 173 10.59 -7.09 -27.20
CA ALA A 173 11.19 -5.81 -26.84
C ALA A 173 10.82 -5.39 -25.40
N LEU A 174 9.56 -5.55 -25.00
CA LEU A 174 9.09 -5.29 -23.64
C LEU A 174 9.77 -6.20 -22.61
N VAL A 175 9.86 -7.49 -22.88
CA VAL A 175 10.54 -8.47 -22.00
C VAL A 175 12.02 -8.12 -21.86
N GLY A 176 12.71 -7.83 -22.97
CA GLY A 176 14.12 -7.45 -22.95
C GLY A 176 14.36 -6.15 -22.19
N ALA A 177 13.47 -5.17 -22.34
CA ALA A 177 13.58 -3.89 -21.65
C ALA A 177 13.24 -4.01 -20.15
N PHE A 178 12.27 -4.84 -19.78
CA PHE A 178 12.00 -5.19 -18.38
C PHE A 178 13.19 -5.92 -17.74
N GLY A 179 13.81 -6.86 -18.46
CA GLY A 179 15.05 -7.53 -18.03
C GLY A 179 16.20 -6.55 -17.80
N ARG A 180 16.39 -5.56 -18.69
CA ARG A 180 17.37 -4.47 -18.48
C ARG A 180 17.08 -3.65 -17.22
N TRP A 181 15.81 -3.35 -16.95
CA TRP A 181 15.41 -2.67 -15.72
C TRP A 181 15.76 -3.53 -14.49
N LEU A 182 15.40 -4.80 -14.46
CA LEU A 182 15.75 -5.71 -13.36
C LEU A 182 17.26 -5.79 -13.12
N ASN A 183 18.05 -5.91 -14.20
CA ASN A 183 19.52 -5.93 -14.11
C ASN A 183 20.14 -4.59 -13.66
N SER A 184 19.38 -3.49 -13.72
CA SER A 184 19.83 -2.17 -13.25
C SER A 184 19.61 -1.95 -11.75
N LEU A 185 18.84 -2.82 -11.09
CA LEU A 185 18.52 -2.70 -9.67
C LEU A 185 19.73 -3.10 -8.83
N SER A 186 20.26 -2.14 -8.06
CA SER A 186 21.38 -2.37 -7.15
C SER A 186 20.96 -2.74 -5.73
N GLU A 187 19.68 -2.53 -5.40
CA GLU A 187 19.11 -2.71 -4.07
C GLU A 187 17.80 -3.51 -4.16
N PRO A 188 17.38 -4.20 -3.07
CA PRO A 188 16.11 -4.89 -3.02
C PRO A 188 14.94 -3.97 -3.38
N THR A 189 14.26 -4.27 -4.48
CA THR A 189 13.10 -3.53 -4.98
C THR A 189 11.89 -4.44 -4.95
N GLN A 190 10.80 -3.97 -4.33
CA GLN A 190 9.57 -4.75 -4.21
C GLN A 190 8.53 -4.23 -5.20
N ILE A 191 7.85 -5.15 -5.90
CA ILE A 191 6.69 -4.83 -6.71
C ILE A 191 5.46 -5.30 -5.95
N VAL A 192 4.61 -4.36 -5.53
CA VAL A 192 3.39 -4.63 -4.79
C VAL A 192 2.20 -4.44 -5.72
N LEU A 193 1.46 -5.53 -5.94
CA LEU A 193 0.19 -5.53 -6.65
C LEU A 193 -0.93 -5.67 -5.63
N SER A 194 -1.79 -4.66 -5.53
CA SER A 194 -3.01 -4.74 -4.72
C SER A 194 -4.21 -4.75 -5.64
N ALA A 195 -5.02 -5.80 -5.53
CA ALA A 195 -6.32 -5.92 -6.18
C ALA A 195 -7.42 -5.70 -5.12
N ARG A 196 -8.39 -4.84 -5.43
CA ARG A 196 -9.47 -4.48 -4.50
C ARG A 196 -10.81 -4.52 -5.20
N PRO A 197 -11.86 -5.05 -4.56
CA PRO A 197 -13.23 -4.86 -5.04
C PRO A 197 -13.51 -3.38 -5.27
N VAL A 198 -14.12 -3.07 -6.40
CA VAL A 198 -14.64 -1.73 -6.66
C VAL A 198 -16.09 -1.72 -6.23
N ASP A 199 -16.44 -0.79 -5.34
CA ASP A 199 -17.85 -0.51 -5.07
C ASP A 199 -18.46 0.25 -6.25
N LEU A 200 -19.17 -0.49 -7.10
CA LEU A 200 -19.94 0.07 -8.20
C LEU A 200 -21.37 0.42 -7.80
N HIS A 201 -21.88 -0.10 -6.67
CA HIS A 201 -23.26 0.18 -6.22
C HIS A 201 -23.41 1.63 -5.81
N ASP A 202 -22.43 2.16 -5.08
CA ASP A 202 -22.38 3.57 -4.71
C ASP A 202 -22.32 4.46 -5.96
N ARG A 203 -21.51 4.07 -6.94
CA ARG A 203 -21.33 4.83 -8.18
C ARG A 203 -22.57 4.77 -9.07
N ALA A 204 -23.23 3.61 -9.15
CA ALA A 204 -24.50 3.43 -9.85
C ALA A 204 -25.61 4.29 -9.22
N ARG A 205 -25.75 4.27 -7.88
CA ARG A 205 -26.72 5.10 -7.15
C ARG A 205 -26.47 6.59 -7.34
N ALA A 206 -25.22 7.03 -7.21
CA ALA A 206 -24.86 8.43 -7.41
C ALA A 206 -25.14 8.90 -8.85
N LEU A 207 -24.87 8.05 -9.84
CA LEU A 207 -25.18 8.34 -11.23
C LEU A 207 -26.70 8.39 -11.48
N ALA A 208 -27.46 7.42 -10.97
CA ALA A 208 -28.92 7.39 -11.09
C ALA A 208 -29.59 8.62 -10.45
N GLN A 209 -29.09 9.08 -9.30
CA GLN A 209 -29.57 10.30 -8.64
C GLN A 209 -29.29 11.56 -9.47
N ARG A 210 -28.10 11.64 -10.10
CA ARG A 210 -27.71 12.76 -10.95
C ARG A 210 -28.38 12.75 -12.32
N ALA A 211 -28.80 11.58 -12.81
CA ALA A 211 -29.44 11.45 -14.11
C ALA A 211 -30.68 12.35 -14.25
N GLY A 212 -31.53 12.43 -13.21
CA GLY A 212 -32.72 13.29 -13.22
C GLY A 212 -32.44 14.80 -13.16
N GLN A 213 -31.19 15.21 -13.04
CA GLN A 213 -30.76 16.61 -13.08
C GLN A 213 -30.16 16.99 -14.45
N LEU A 214 -30.06 16.02 -15.38
CA LEU A 214 -29.52 16.27 -16.70
C LEU A 214 -30.57 17.03 -17.55
N PRO A 215 -30.14 18.07 -18.29
CA PRO A 215 -31.06 18.92 -19.04
C PRO A 215 -31.60 18.29 -20.33
N ASP A 216 -30.92 17.26 -20.85
CA ASP A 216 -31.27 16.57 -22.10
C ASP A 216 -31.90 15.20 -21.80
N PRO A 217 -33.13 14.92 -22.28
CA PRO A 217 -33.81 13.64 -22.04
C PRO A 217 -33.06 12.40 -22.54
N ALA A 218 -32.30 12.50 -23.64
CA ALA A 218 -31.50 11.41 -24.16
C ALA A 218 -30.26 11.14 -23.29
N LEU A 219 -29.63 12.19 -22.76
CA LEU A 219 -28.55 12.05 -21.79
C LEU A 219 -29.05 11.48 -20.46
N GLU A 220 -30.23 11.90 -20.01
CA GLU A 220 -30.90 11.37 -18.83
C GLU A 220 -31.18 9.87 -18.97
N ALA A 221 -31.76 9.44 -20.10
CA ALA A 221 -32.00 8.02 -20.40
C ALA A 221 -30.68 7.23 -20.43
N THR A 222 -29.67 7.73 -21.14
CA THR A 222 -28.34 7.08 -21.23
C THR A 222 -27.67 6.94 -19.87
N ALA A 223 -27.79 7.95 -19.01
CA ALA A 223 -27.23 7.92 -17.66
C ALA A 223 -27.92 6.89 -16.77
N ARG A 224 -29.25 6.72 -16.90
CA ARG A 224 -30.00 5.66 -16.20
C ARG A 224 -29.61 4.28 -16.68
N ASP A 225 -29.52 4.08 -18.00
CA ASP A 225 -29.11 2.79 -18.58
C ASP A 225 -27.68 2.43 -18.13
N HIS A 226 -26.77 3.41 -18.11
CA HIS A 226 -25.41 3.19 -17.60
C HIS A 226 -25.41 2.86 -16.11
N ALA A 227 -26.24 3.51 -15.29
CA ALA A 227 -26.36 3.19 -13.88
C ALA A 227 -26.90 1.77 -13.65
N ALA A 228 -27.89 1.33 -14.44
CA ALA A 228 -28.40 -0.04 -14.40
C ALA A 228 -27.32 -1.06 -14.80
N TRP A 229 -26.59 -0.78 -15.87
CA TRP A 229 -25.45 -1.62 -16.29
C TRP A 229 -24.35 -1.72 -15.24
N LEU A 230 -24.02 -0.60 -14.56
CA LEU A 230 -23.03 -0.61 -13.47
C LEU A 230 -23.49 -1.46 -12.28
N ALA A 231 -24.78 -1.44 -11.94
CA ALA A 231 -25.35 -2.28 -10.89
C ALA A 231 -25.29 -3.75 -11.26
N GLU A 232 -25.72 -4.12 -12.48
CA GLU A 232 -25.63 -5.49 -12.98
C GLU A 232 -24.18 -6.00 -13.02
N LEU A 233 -23.24 -5.14 -13.44
CA LEU A 233 -21.81 -5.49 -13.47
C LEU A 233 -21.27 -5.75 -12.06
N ALA A 234 -21.73 -5.01 -11.06
CA ALA A 234 -21.34 -5.18 -9.67
C ALA A 234 -21.77 -6.55 -9.12
N GLU A 235 -22.97 -6.99 -9.48
CA GLU A 235 -23.56 -8.27 -9.06
C GLU A 235 -22.93 -9.48 -9.76
N THR A 236 -22.65 -9.35 -11.06
CA THR A 236 -22.28 -10.51 -11.90
C THR A 236 -20.77 -10.73 -12.03
N ARG A 237 -19.96 -9.67 -12.01
CA ARG A 237 -18.53 -9.75 -12.38
C ARG A 237 -17.56 -9.40 -11.25
N HIS A 238 -18.06 -8.89 -10.12
CA HIS A 238 -17.26 -8.47 -8.96
C HIS A 238 -15.94 -7.77 -9.34
N PRO A 239 -16.00 -6.63 -10.04
CA PRO A 239 -14.84 -6.03 -10.66
C PRO A 239 -13.77 -5.62 -9.63
N LEU A 240 -12.51 -5.87 -10.00
CA LEU A 240 -11.35 -5.55 -9.18
C LEU A 240 -10.57 -4.38 -9.76
N ARG A 241 -10.28 -3.38 -8.93
CA ARG A 241 -9.28 -2.35 -9.22
C ARG A 241 -7.92 -2.85 -8.80
N ARG A 242 -6.99 -2.87 -9.75
CA ARG A 242 -5.58 -3.17 -9.50
C ARG A 242 -4.79 -1.88 -9.35
N THR A 243 -3.87 -1.88 -8.39
CA THR A 243 -2.86 -0.83 -8.21
C THR A 243 -1.50 -1.50 -8.12
N SER A 244 -0.52 -0.97 -8.86
CA SER A 244 0.87 -1.41 -8.81
C SER A 244 1.73 -0.30 -8.21
N VAL A 245 2.47 -0.67 -7.16
CA VAL A 245 3.41 0.22 -6.48
C VAL A 245 4.75 -0.48 -6.41
N ILE A 246 5.79 0.22 -6.81
CA ILE A 246 7.16 -0.25 -6.76
C ILE A 246 7.85 0.46 -5.61
N VAL A 247 8.40 -0.31 -4.69
CA VAL A 247 9.08 0.18 -3.49
C VAL A 247 10.59 0.05 -3.72
N CYS A 248 11.24 1.19 -3.90
CA CYS A 248 12.69 1.29 -4.01
C CYS A 248 13.27 1.56 -2.62
N ARG A 249 13.75 0.51 -1.96
CA ARG A 249 14.35 0.60 -0.63
C ARG A 249 15.86 0.72 -0.73
N THR A 250 16.46 1.54 0.12
CA THR A 250 17.92 1.63 0.29
C THR A 250 18.26 1.66 1.79
N PRO A 251 19.35 1.02 2.23
CA PRO A 251 19.89 1.23 3.57
C PRO A 251 20.55 2.61 3.74
N GLY A 252 20.79 3.33 2.64
CA GLY A 252 21.48 4.62 2.60
C GLY A 252 20.58 5.84 2.86
N PRO A 253 21.09 7.05 2.57
CA PRO A 253 20.36 8.29 2.75
C PRO A 253 19.13 8.40 1.83
N ALA A 254 18.15 9.22 2.23
CA ALA A 254 16.91 9.48 1.48
C ALA A 254 17.13 9.80 -0.01
N ARG A 255 18.23 10.50 -0.34
CA ARG A 255 18.60 10.87 -1.72
C ARG A 255 18.82 9.65 -2.62
N ASP A 256 19.30 8.54 -2.08
CA ASP A 256 19.54 7.33 -2.86
C ASP A 256 18.22 6.60 -3.15
N ALA A 257 17.26 6.61 -2.22
CA ALA A 257 15.90 6.14 -2.47
C ALA A 257 15.23 6.96 -3.58
N GLN A 258 15.38 8.29 -3.53
CA GLN A 258 14.85 9.19 -4.54
C GLN A 258 15.48 8.97 -5.93
N ARG A 259 16.80 8.76 -5.99
CA ARG A 259 17.52 8.41 -7.23
C ARG A 259 17.04 7.07 -7.78
N ALA A 260 16.88 6.06 -6.94
CA ALA A 260 16.38 4.75 -7.33
C ALA A 260 14.94 4.83 -7.89
N ALA A 261 14.06 5.59 -7.24
CA ALA A 261 12.72 5.86 -7.75
C ALA A 261 12.76 6.57 -9.11
N THR A 262 13.61 7.59 -9.26
CA THR A 262 13.74 8.33 -10.53
C THR A 262 14.23 7.44 -11.67
N ARG A 263 15.23 6.57 -11.40
CA ARG A 263 15.73 5.58 -12.37
C ARG A 263 14.63 4.59 -12.77
N THR A 264 13.90 4.08 -11.78
CA THR A 264 12.75 3.19 -11.99
C THR A 264 11.68 3.86 -12.84
N THR A 265 11.28 5.09 -12.52
CA THR A 265 10.30 5.84 -13.31
C THR A 265 10.74 5.97 -14.77
N ARG A 266 11.98 6.39 -15.03
CA ARG A 266 12.49 6.51 -16.41
C ARG A 266 12.52 5.18 -17.14
N ALA A 267 12.98 4.12 -16.48
CA ALA A 267 13.04 2.79 -17.07
C ALA A 267 11.64 2.31 -17.48
N LEU A 268 10.65 2.43 -16.58
CA LEU A 268 9.27 2.01 -16.85
C LEU A 268 8.57 2.90 -17.88
N SER A 269 8.82 4.21 -17.87
CA SER A 269 8.31 5.09 -18.92
C SER A 269 8.90 4.77 -20.29
N GLY A 270 10.16 4.31 -20.34
CA GLY A 270 10.75 3.74 -21.55
C GLY A 270 10.07 2.45 -22.04
N LEU A 271 9.35 1.74 -21.17
CA LEU A 271 8.50 0.58 -21.53
C LEU A 271 7.09 0.99 -22.00
N GLY A 272 6.78 2.28 -22.05
CA GLY A 272 5.43 2.77 -22.32
C GLY A 272 4.49 2.70 -21.12
N LEU A 273 5.00 2.46 -19.91
CA LEU A 273 4.20 2.52 -18.68
C LEU A 273 4.14 3.95 -18.15
N ALA A 274 2.95 4.39 -17.74
CA ALA A 274 2.82 5.62 -16.97
C ALA A 274 3.37 5.36 -15.56
N ALA A 275 4.50 5.96 -15.22
CA ALA A 275 5.14 5.81 -13.93
C ALA A 275 5.37 7.18 -13.28
N LYS A 276 5.17 7.28 -11.97
CA LYS A 276 5.48 8.49 -11.21
C LYS A 276 5.87 8.18 -9.76
N PRO A 277 6.89 8.87 -9.20
CA PRO A 277 7.12 8.86 -7.75
C PRO A 277 5.88 9.39 -7.02
N LEU A 278 5.58 8.80 -5.87
CA LEU A 278 4.46 9.23 -5.02
C LEU A 278 4.88 10.38 -4.10
N ASN A 279 3.98 11.33 -3.89
CA ASN A 279 4.13 12.40 -2.90
C ASN A 279 3.72 11.92 -1.50
N ALA A 280 4.02 12.73 -0.47
CA ALA A 280 3.75 12.39 0.93
C ALA A 280 2.28 11.97 1.19
N ASP A 281 1.31 12.74 0.69
CA ASP A 281 -0.11 12.45 0.89
C ASP A 281 -0.53 11.13 0.26
N THR A 282 -0.07 10.86 -0.97
CA THR A 282 -0.40 9.62 -1.67
C THR A 282 0.29 8.41 -1.02
N VAL A 283 1.53 8.58 -0.53
CA VAL A 283 2.22 7.55 0.24
C VAL A 283 1.45 7.23 1.51
N GLY A 284 1.00 8.24 2.25
CA GLY A 284 0.15 8.09 3.43
C GLY A 284 -1.13 7.30 3.11
N ALA A 285 -1.82 7.66 2.03
CA ALA A 285 -3.03 6.96 1.60
C ALA A 285 -2.77 5.51 1.15
N VAL A 286 -1.66 5.24 0.47
CA VAL A 286 -1.26 3.88 0.07
C VAL A 286 -0.95 3.02 1.29
N LEU A 287 -0.23 3.56 2.28
CA LEU A 287 0.11 2.86 3.51
C LEU A 287 -1.13 2.62 4.38
N ALA A 288 -1.97 3.64 4.58
CA ALA A 288 -3.22 3.52 5.33
C ALA A 288 -4.10 2.42 4.74
N ALA A 289 -4.24 2.43 3.41
CA ALA A 289 -5.08 1.45 2.75
C ALA A 289 -4.42 0.06 2.61
N ALA A 290 -3.13 -0.09 2.93
CA ALA A 290 -2.50 -1.39 3.09
C ALA A 290 -2.77 -2.00 4.48
N VAL A 291 -2.99 -1.16 5.50
CA VAL A 291 -3.34 -1.58 6.86
C VAL A 291 -4.83 -1.86 7.00
N ASP A 292 -5.67 -1.04 6.36
CA ASP A 292 -7.12 -1.26 6.28
C ASP A 292 -7.54 -1.46 4.82
N PRO A 293 -7.54 -2.70 4.32
CA PRO A 293 -7.90 -2.99 2.94
C PRO A 293 -9.42 -2.85 2.67
N PHE A 294 -10.25 -2.86 3.72
CA PHE A 294 -11.71 -2.87 3.62
C PHE A 294 -12.36 -1.50 3.84
N ASN A 295 -11.63 -0.55 4.43
CA ASN A 295 -12.06 0.84 4.58
C ASN A 295 -11.16 1.75 3.72
N PRO A 296 -11.46 1.92 2.42
CA PRO A 296 -10.75 2.91 1.63
C PRO A 296 -10.99 4.30 2.23
N PRO A 297 -9.95 5.17 2.34
CA PRO A 297 -10.18 6.54 2.78
C PRO A 297 -11.23 7.19 1.89
N ALA A 298 -12.20 7.84 2.52
CA ALA A 298 -13.24 8.61 1.85
C ALA A 298 -12.57 9.70 0.99
N ASP A 299 -13.03 9.80 -0.26
CA ASP A 299 -12.74 10.84 -1.25
C ASP A 299 -11.46 10.75 -2.13
N ASP A 300 -11.70 10.31 -3.37
CA ASP A 300 -11.64 11.12 -4.61
C ASP A 300 -10.47 12.09 -4.88
N HIS A 301 -9.29 11.86 -4.30
CA HIS A 301 -8.05 12.52 -4.75
C HIS A 301 -7.04 11.57 -5.42
N ARG A 302 -7.56 10.55 -6.09
CA ARG A 302 -6.80 9.82 -7.12
C ARG A 302 -7.16 10.35 -8.50
N ALA A 303 -6.71 11.57 -8.83
CA ALA A 303 -6.63 11.99 -10.22
C ALA A 303 -5.34 11.45 -10.87
N PRO A 304 -5.43 10.66 -11.96
CA PRO A 304 -4.36 10.58 -12.94
C PRO A 304 -4.38 11.81 -13.87
N ALA A 305 -3.30 12.58 -13.81
CA ALA A 305 -2.57 13.30 -14.85
C ALA A 305 -3.17 14.37 -15.82
N HIS A 306 -4.46 14.73 -15.87
CA HIS A 306 -4.84 15.81 -16.81
C HIS A 306 -6.01 16.73 -16.42
N THR A 307 -6.13 17.09 -15.14
CA THR A 307 -7.06 18.17 -14.76
C THR A 307 -6.37 19.17 -13.83
N PRO A 308 -6.25 20.46 -14.19
CA PRO A 308 -5.71 21.46 -13.29
C PRO A 308 -6.67 21.65 -12.12
N VAL A 309 -6.19 21.35 -10.92
CA VAL A 309 -6.93 21.56 -9.66
C VAL A 309 -7.02 23.06 -9.44
N ARG A 310 -8.23 23.63 -9.62
CA ARG A 310 -8.52 24.99 -9.16
C ARG A 310 -8.78 24.93 -7.66
N TYR A 311 -7.96 25.67 -6.91
CA TYR A 311 -8.24 26.00 -5.52
C TYR A 311 -9.60 26.72 -5.45
N ARG A 312 -10.57 26.16 -4.74
CA ARG A 312 -11.71 26.94 -4.26
C ARG A 312 -11.29 27.53 -2.92
N SER A 313 -10.95 28.81 -2.92
CA SER A 313 -10.80 29.60 -1.71
C SER A 313 -12.11 29.54 -0.93
N ALA A 314 -12.07 28.97 0.27
CA ALA A 314 -13.13 29.14 1.25
C ALA A 314 -12.98 30.52 1.89
N ASP A 315 -13.27 31.57 1.12
CA ASP A 315 -13.74 32.84 1.66
C ASP A 315 -15.23 32.91 1.39
N THR A 316 -16.01 32.42 2.34
CA THR A 316 -17.37 32.91 2.59
C THR A 316 -17.67 32.62 4.05
N THR A 317 -17.36 33.61 4.89
CA THR A 317 -17.94 33.79 6.23
C THR A 317 -19.46 33.57 6.15
N PRO A 318 -20.05 32.65 6.92
CA PRO A 318 -21.50 32.56 6.98
C PRO A 318 -22.06 33.81 7.67
N ALA A 319 -22.83 34.59 6.93
CA ALA A 319 -23.62 35.69 7.45
C ALA A 319 -24.54 35.17 8.57
N ARG A 320 -24.33 35.65 9.79
CA ARG A 320 -25.18 35.39 10.94
C ARG A 320 -26.46 36.22 10.77
N ALA A 321 -27.57 35.54 10.49
CA ALA A 321 -28.90 36.14 10.56
C ALA A 321 -29.21 36.47 12.02
N GLY A 322 -29.41 37.76 12.32
CA GLY A 322 -29.83 38.25 13.63
C GLY A 322 -29.05 39.48 14.07
N ASP A 323 -29.26 40.61 13.41
CA ASP A 323 -29.20 41.92 14.05
C ASP A 323 -30.13 42.88 13.29
N THR A 324 -31.19 43.29 13.99
CA THR A 324 -32.15 44.30 13.54
C THR A 324 -31.48 45.68 13.66
N PRO A 325 -31.40 46.50 12.59
CA PRO A 325 -30.85 47.84 12.71
C PRO A 325 -31.88 48.78 13.37
N PRO A 326 -31.49 49.65 14.32
CA PRO A 326 -32.40 50.67 14.83
C PRO A 326 -32.66 51.76 13.78
N PRO A 327 -33.81 52.46 13.87
CA PRO A 327 -34.22 53.41 12.84
C PRO A 327 -33.38 54.68 12.84
N ARG A 328 -33.19 55.21 11.62
CA ARG A 328 -32.58 56.51 11.33
C ARG A 328 -33.37 57.65 12.00
N SER A 329 -32.71 58.45 12.83
CA SER A 329 -33.13 59.81 13.13
C SER A 329 -32.35 60.78 12.23
N ALA A 330 -33.09 61.46 11.36
CA ALA A 330 -32.68 62.71 10.78
C ALA A 330 -33.13 63.83 11.71
N ASP A 331 -32.24 64.70 12.18
CA ASP A 331 -32.49 66.15 12.26
C ASP A 331 -31.19 66.93 12.56
N ARG A 332 -31.07 68.10 11.90
CA ARG A 332 -30.20 69.29 12.14
C ARG A 332 -28.75 69.36 11.66
N ASP A 333 -28.62 70.03 10.50
CA ASP A 333 -27.65 71.10 10.19
C ASP A 333 -27.98 72.40 10.99
N PRO A 334 -27.23 73.53 10.88
CA PRO A 334 -25.78 73.77 10.76
C PRO A 334 -25.27 74.94 11.67
N GLY A 335 -23.95 75.18 11.72
CA GLY A 335 -23.42 76.56 11.83
C GLY A 335 -22.41 76.91 12.94
N ALA A 336 -21.32 77.55 12.47
CA ALA A 336 -20.57 78.66 13.08
C ALA A 336 -19.46 78.40 14.14
N ASN A 337 -18.22 78.65 13.68
CA ASN A 337 -17.30 79.68 14.20
C ASN A 337 -16.43 79.38 15.46
N GLN A 338 -15.10 79.29 15.26
CA GLN A 338 -14.01 80.04 15.96
C GLN A 338 -12.66 79.36 15.55
N ARG A 339 -11.81 79.89 14.65
CA ARG A 339 -10.76 80.93 14.78
C ARG A 339 -9.74 80.78 15.92
N ARG A 340 -8.45 80.90 15.52
CA ARG A 340 -7.18 81.20 16.24
C ARG A 340 -6.50 80.02 16.95
N GLY A 341 -5.17 79.84 16.92
CA GLY A 341 -4.02 80.56 16.33
C GLY A 341 -2.92 79.52 16.02
N ASP A 342 -2.10 79.68 14.98
CA ASP A 342 -0.93 80.58 14.86
C ASP A 342 0.23 80.25 15.83
N GLY A 343 1.43 80.10 15.27
CA GLY A 343 2.71 80.13 15.98
C GLY A 343 3.59 78.88 15.88
N THR A 344 4.57 78.92 14.95
CA THR A 344 6.04 78.77 15.20
C THR A 344 6.55 77.55 15.99
N ASP A 345 7.67 76.88 15.70
CA ASP A 345 8.87 77.21 14.92
C ASP A 345 9.69 75.92 14.63
N ARG A 346 10.66 76.09 13.74
CA ARG A 346 11.87 75.31 13.38
C ARG A 346 12.35 74.22 14.36
N GLY A 347 12.82 73.07 13.86
CA GLY A 347 14.23 72.85 13.46
C GLY A 347 14.94 72.08 14.58
N GLY A 348 15.47 70.88 14.39
CA GLY A 348 16.70 70.60 13.64
C GLY A 348 17.86 70.38 14.63
N SER A 349 18.48 69.19 14.55
CA SER A 349 19.82 68.78 15.06
C SER A 349 20.05 68.71 16.58
N GLN A 350 20.21 67.49 17.11
CA GLN A 350 21.52 66.82 17.29
C GLN A 350 21.31 65.30 17.27
#